data_AF-A0A2N1RWR1-F1
#
_entry.id   AF-A0A2N1RWR1-F1
#
_cell.length_a   1.000
_cell.length_b   1.000
_cell.length_c   1.000
_cell.angle_alpha   90.00
_cell.angle_beta   90.00
_cell.angle_gamma   90.00
#
_symmetry.space_group_name_H-M   'P 1'
#
loop_
_entity.id
_entity.type
_entity.pdbx_description
1 polymer ?
#
loop_
_entity_poly.entity_id
_entity_poly.type
_entity_poly.pdbx_seq_one_letter_code
_entity_poly.pdbx_strand_id
1 'polypeptide(L)'
;MKKFCIILSVLFITGTAAGKYYGDYILTASLKGEFSIFSFIFSPSQSFTDTYSLLNSSSDYRRLSGYYAYRESGLIDLDFLVERYKSEDSDIIKKVIIWVPEDYYDREKLVDFYKKLYNLSPENIQKNLALKIGK
;
A
#
# COMPACT_ATOMS: atom_id res chain seq x y z
N MET A 1 6.00 -25.15 41.34
CA MET A 1 4.74 -25.26 40.56
C MET A 1 3.78 -24.09 40.80
N LYS A 2 3.27 -23.82 42.02
CA LYS A 2 2.31 -22.72 42.27
C LYS A 2 2.73 -21.33 41.75
N LYS A 3 4.01 -20.95 41.91
CA LYS A 3 4.54 -19.65 41.43
C LYS A 3 4.54 -19.54 39.89
N PHE A 4 4.73 -20.65 39.18
CA PHE A 4 4.72 -20.69 37.71
C PHE A 4 3.30 -20.51 37.16
N CYS A 5 2.29 -21.13 37.79
CA CYS A 5 0.88 -20.96 37.41
C CYS A 5 0.40 -19.51 37.58
N ILE A 6 0.87 -18.79 38.61
CA ILE A 6 0.53 -17.38 38.85
C ILE A 6 1.13 -16.48 37.77
N ILE A 7 2.40 -16.70 37.41
CA ILE A 7 3.06 -15.92 36.34
C ILE A 7 2.36 -16.13 35.00
N LEU A 8 1.99 -17.38 34.68
CA LEU A 8 1.29 -17.71 33.43
C LEU A 8 -0.09 -17.05 33.35
N SER A 9 -0.83 -17.00 34.46
CA SER A 9 -2.15 -16.37 34.50
C SER A 9 -2.07 -14.84 34.41
N VAL A 10 -1.06 -14.21 35.04
CA VAL A 10 -0.82 -12.76 34.88
C VAL A 10 -0.50 -12.42 33.42
N LEU A 11 0.40 -13.17 32.76
CA LEU A 11 0.73 -12.99 31.35
C LEU A 11 -0.49 -13.11 30.44
N PHE A 12 -1.37 -14.07 30.73
CA PHE A 12 -2.58 -14.29 29.96
C PHE A 12 -3.57 -13.11 30.10
N ILE A 13 -3.72 -12.58 31.32
CA ILE A 13 -4.60 -11.44 31.60
C ILE A 13 -4.05 -10.17 30.94
N THR A 14 -2.75 -9.90 31.05
CA THR A 14 -2.14 -8.71 30.45
C THR A 14 -2.14 -8.78 28.92
N GLY A 15 -1.89 -9.95 28.34
CA GLY A 15 -1.92 -10.14 26.89
C GLY A 15 -3.32 -9.96 26.31
N THR A 16 -4.34 -10.50 26.97
CA THR A 16 -5.73 -10.34 26.52
C THR A 16 -6.25 -8.91 26.71
N ALA A 17 -5.86 -8.23 27.80
CA ALA A 17 -6.23 -6.84 28.04
C ALA A 17 -5.55 -5.88 27.03
N ALA A 18 -4.24 -6.04 26.82
CA ALA A 18 -3.52 -5.25 25.82
C ALA A 18 -4.05 -5.51 24.41
N GLY A 19 -4.28 -6.78 24.05
CA GLY A 19 -4.82 -7.16 22.75
C GLY A 19 -6.19 -6.54 22.47
N LYS A 20 -7.07 -6.50 23.46
CA LYS A 20 -8.37 -5.80 23.34
C LYS A 20 -8.21 -4.30 23.14
N TYR A 21 -7.36 -3.65 23.94
CA TYR A 21 -7.17 -2.20 23.88
C TYR A 21 -6.58 -1.74 22.54
N TYR A 22 -5.52 -2.40 22.08
CA TYR A 22 -4.94 -2.12 20.77
C TYR A 22 -5.86 -2.51 19.62
N GLY A 23 -6.60 -3.61 19.76
CA GLY A 23 -7.61 -4.03 18.78
C GLY A 23 -8.67 -2.97 18.56
N ASP A 24 -9.28 -2.46 19.63
CA ASP A 24 -10.31 -1.42 19.55
C ASP A 24 -9.75 -0.10 18.97
N TYR A 25 -8.52 0.28 19.33
CA TYR A 25 -7.87 1.47 18.76
C TYR A 25 -7.66 1.35 17.25
N ILE A 26 -7.11 0.21 16.79
CA ILE A 26 -6.87 -0.05 15.36
C ILE A 26 -8.18 -0.11 14.59
N LEU A 27 -9.21 -0.76 15.15
CA LEU A 27 -10.52 -0.88 14.51
C LEU A 27 -11.19 0.50 14.38
N THR A 28 -11.08 1.33 15.41
CA THR A 28 -11.65 2.69 15.41
C THR A 28 -10.91 3.63 14.44
N ALA A 29 -9.58 3.55 14.37
CA ALA A 29 -8.78 4.30 13.40
C ALA A 29 -9.08 3.87 11.95
N SER A 30 -9.31 2.56 11.74
CA SER A 30 -9.69 2.01 10.43
C SER A 30 -11.10 2.42 9.99
N LEU A 31 -12.08 2.40 10.90
CA LEU A 31 -13.45 2.85 10.61
C LEU A 31 -13.54 4.35 10.31
N LYS A 32 -12.62 5.14 10.85
CA LYS A 32 -12.48 6.57 10.55
C LYS A 32 -11.79 6.86 9.22
N GLY A 33 -11.35 5.83 8.49
CA GLY A 33 -10.68 5.97 7.20
C GLY A 33 -9.27 6.54 7.28
N GLU A 34 -8.68 6.61 8.49
CA GLU A 34 -7.29 7.03 8.67
C GLU A 34 -6.30 5.97 8.15
N PHE A 35 -6.75 4.71 8.03
CA PHE A 35 -6.02 3.62 7.38
C PHE A 35 -6.97 2.67 6.62
N SER A 36 -6.75 2.51 5.32
CA SER A 36 -7.36 1.44 4.51
C SER A 36 -6.58 0.14 4.74
N ILE A 37 -6.70 -0.49 5.92
CA ILE A 37 -6.02 -1.77 6.23
C ILE A 37 -6.96 -2.99 6.15
N PHE A 38 -8.25 -2.82 5.92
CA PHE A 38 -9.20 -3.95 5.90
C PHE A 38 -9.02 -4.89 4.70
N SER A 39 -8.48 -4.42 3.57
CA SER A 39 -8.02 -5.29 2.48
C SER A 39 -6.69 -6.01 2.81
N PHE A 40 -5.98 -5.60 3.87
CA PHE A 40 -4.60 -5.99 4.17
C PHE A 40 -4.50 -7.05 5.29
N ILE A 41 -5.46 -7.14 6.22
CA ILE A 41 -5.39 -8.12 7.33
C ILE A 41 -5.77 -9.55 6.88
N PHE A 42 -6.49 -9.69 5.76
CA PHE A 42 -7.05 -10.98 5.31
C PHE A 42 -6.27 -11.66 4.17
N SER A 43 -5.14 -11.10 3.72
CA SER A 43 -4.29 -11.72 2.69
C SER A 43 -3.01 -12.29 3.31
N PRO A 44 -2.90 -13.62 3.49
CA PRO A 44 -1.70 -14.22 4.03
C PRO A 44 -0.66 -14.36 2.91
N SER A 45 0.52 -13.77 3.06
CA SER A 45 1.79 -14.43 2.70
C SER A 45 2.97 -13.49 2.95
N GLN A 46 4.12 -14.08 3.26
CA GLN A 46 5.44 -13.41 3.31
C GLN A 46 5.70 -12.47 2.11
N SER A 47 5.04 -12.73 0.98
CA SER A 47 5.08 -11.90 -0.23
C SER A 47 4.71 -10.42 0.01
N PHE A 48 3.81 -10.12 0.97
CA PHE A 48 3.44 -8.73 1.27
C PHE A 48 4.55 -7.96 1.98
N THR A 49 5.10 -8.53 3.06
CA THR A 49 6.20 -7.91 3.81
C THR A 49 7.43 -7.73 2.92
N ASP A 50 7.66 -8.69 2.03
CA ASP A 50 8.74 -8.64 1.05
C ASP A 50 8.50 -7.52 0.04
N THR A 51 7.29 -7.43 -0.53
CA THR A 51 6.90 -6.34 -1.46
C THR A 51 7.03 -4.97 -0.80
N TYR A 52 6.57 -4.82 0.44
CA TYR A 52 6.71 -3.58 1.20
C TYR A 52 8.18 -3.21 1.42
N SER A 53 9.03 -4.20 1.78
CA SER A 53 10.47 -3.98 1.94
C SER A 53 11.14 -3.54 0.63
N LEU A 54 10.69 -4.09 -0.50
CA LEU A 54 11.19 -3.76 -1.83
C LEU A 54 10.80 -2.33 -2.23
N LEU A 55 9.53 -1.94 -2.03
CA LEU A 55 9.02 -0.61 -2.33
C LEU A 55 9.70 0.50 -1.52
N ASN A 56 10.14 0.21 -0.29
CA ASN A 56 10.81 1.18 0.58
C ASN A 56 12.35 1.11 0.52
N SER A 57 12.90 0.33 -0.41
CA SER A 57 14.34 0.23 -0.58
C SER A 57 14.94 1.52 -1.18
N SER A 58 16.14 1.90 -0.75
CA SER A 58 16.91 3.00 -1.35
C SER A 58 17.35 2.70 -2.79
N SER A 59 17.47 1.44 -3.17
CA SER A 59 17.80 1.02 -4.54
C SER A 59 16.58 1.05 -5.47
N ASP A 60 16.70 1.79 -6.58
CA ASP A 60 15.69 1.88 -7.65
C ASP A 60 15.28 0.51 -8.21
N TYR A 61 16.25 -0.39 -8.41
CA TYR A 61 15.98 -1.73 -8.92
C TYR A 61 15.08 -2.54 -7.99
N ARG A 62 15.31 -2.43 -6.68
CA ARG A 62 14.47 -3.11 -5.68
C ARG A 62 13.08 -2.50 -5.64
N ARG A 63 12.97 -1.16 -5.73
CA ARG A 63 11.65 -0.50 -5.81
C ARG A 63 10.89 -0.92 -7.06
N LEU A 64 11.54 -0.99 -8.22
CA LEU A 64 10.97 -1.52 -9.46
C LEU A 64 10.41 -2.94 -9.27
N SER A 65 11.21 -3.86 -8.72
CA SER A 65 10.74 -5.21 -8.38
C SER A 65 9.53 -5.17 -7.44
N GLY A 66 9.54 -4.28 -6.45
CA GLY A 66 8.42 -4.04 -5.56
C GLY A 66 7.14 -3.62 -6.31
N TYR A 67 7.24 -2.74 -7.30
CA TYR A 67 6.07 -2.32 -8.09
C TYR A 67 5.52 -3.43 -8.99
N TYR A 68 6.38 -4.29 -9.55
CA TYR A 68 5.93 -5.46 -10.29
C TYR A 68 5.20 -6.47 -9.37
N ALA A 69 5.80 -6.79 -8.22
CA ALA A 69 5.16 -7.65 -7.22
C ALA A 69 3.84 -7.06 -6.72
N TYR A 70 3.79 -5.73 -6.53
CA TYR A 70 2.58 -5.03 -6.13
C TYR A 70 1.47 -5.16 -7.18
N ARG A 71 1.79 -5.04 -8.48
CA ARG A 71 0.83 -5.30 -9.56
C ARG A 71 0.29 -6.72 -9.52
N GLU A 72 1.16 -7.71 -9.40
CA GLU A 72 0.79 -9.13 -9.39
C GLU A 72 -0.13 -9.51 -8.22
N SER A 73 -0.08 -8.75 -7.12
CA SER A 73 -0.98 -8.96 -5.99
C SER A 73 -2.46 -8.70 -6.31
N GLY A 74 -2.76 -7.88 -7.32
CA GLY A 74 -4.11 -7.44 -7.66
C GLY A 74 -4.76 -6.48 -6.65
N LEU A 75 -4.12 -6.20 -5.51
CA LEU A 75 -4.61 -5.30 -4.46
C LEU A 75 -4.18 -3.85 -4.70
N ILE A 76 -4.61 -3.31 -5.84
CA ILE A 76 -4.23 -1.97 -6.29
C ILE A 76 -5.01 -0.88 -5.53
N ASP A 77 -4.26 -0.02 -4.86
CA ASP A 77 -4.72 1.22 -4.23
C ASP A 77 -4.18 2.41 -5.03
N LEU A 78 -5.09 3.15 -5.67
CA LEU A 78 -4.73 4.28 -6.53
C LEU A 78 -4.20 5.48 -5.74
N ASP A 79 -4.69 5.71 -4.52
CA ASP A 79 -4.25 6.84 -3.70
C ASP A 79 -2.84 6.56 -3.14
N PHE A 80 -2.56 5.32 -2.75
CA PHE A 80 -1.20 4.88 -2.44
C PHE A 80 -0.23 5.14 -3.60
N LEU A 81 -0.60 4.77 -4.84
CA LEU A 81 0.25 5.00 -6.01
C LEU A 81 0.49 6.49 -6.30
N VAL A 82 -0.49 7.37 -6.04
CA VAL A 82 -0.31 8.83 -6.16
C VAL A 82 0.74 9.33 -5.16
N GLU A 83 0.66 8.93 -3.89
CA GLU A 83 1.64 9.35 -2.88
C GLU A 83 3.04 8.84 -3.21
N ARG A 84 3.15 7.58 -3.66
CA ARG A 84 4.42 7.04 -4.15
C ARG A 84 4.97 7.85 -5.32
N TYR A 85 4.12 8.20 -6.30
CA TYR A 85 4.53 8.97 -7.47
C TYR A 85 5.15 10.33 -7.11
N LYS A 86 4.58 11.03 -6.12
CA LYS A 86 5.09 12.31 -5.63
C LYS A 86 6.49 12.20 -5.03
N SER A 87 6.76 11.08 -4.33
CA SER A 87 8.02 10.86 -3.62
C SER A 87 9.15 10.29 -4.49
N GLU A 88 8.84 9.75 -5.67
CA GLU A 88 9.85 9.15 -6.54
C GLU A 88 10.50 10.19 -7.44
N ASP A 89 11.83 10.09 -7.58
CA ASP A 89 12.59 10.95 -8.49
C ASP A 89 12.86 10.29 -9.84
N SER A 90 12.83 8.95 -9.88
CA SER A 90 13.18 8.17 -11.07
C SER A 90 12.05 8.16 -12.10
N ASP A 91 12.31 8.73 -13.29
CA ASP A 91 11.38 8.73 -14.44
C ASP A 91 10.95 7.31 -14.85
N ILE A 92 11.83 6.32 -14.70
CA ILE A 92 11.52 4.92 -15.02
C ILE A 92 10.49 4.39 -14.02
N ILE A 93 10.71 4.60 -12.72
CA ILE A 93 9.76 4.18 -11.68
C ILE A 93 8.42 4.89 -11.85
N LYS A 94 8.42 6.20 -12.15
CA LYS A 94 7.19 6.94 -12.44
C LYS A 94 6.38 6.31 -13.56
N LYS A 95 7.01 5.90 -14.66
CA LYS A 95 6.34 5.19 -15.76
C LYS A 95 5.78 3.84 -15.31
N VAL A 96 6.48 3.11 -14.45
CA VAL A 96 5.97 1.85 -13.89
C VAL A 96 4.76 2.11 -12.99
N ILE A 97 4.78 3.13 -12.12
CA ILE A 97 3.62 3.51 -11.30
C ILE A 97 2.40 3.82 -12.16
N ILE A 98 2.57 4.51 -13.28
CA ILE A 98 1.50 4.80 -14.25
C ILE A 98 0.96 3.51 -14.91
N TRP A 99 1.80 2.48 -15.04
CA TRP A 99 1.46 1.21 -15.67
C TRP A 99 0.77 0.24 -14.70
N VAL A 100 1.16 0.21 -13.42
CA VAL A 100 0.64 -0.72 -12.40
C VAL A 100 -0.89 -0.86 -12.41
N PRO A 101 -1.71 0.21 -12.46
CA PRO A 101 -3.17 0.09 -12.39
C PRO A 101 -3.85 -0.08 -13.75
N GLU A 102 -3.15 -0.47 -14.83
CA GLU A 102 -3.75 -0.55 -16.17
C GLU A 102 -4.98 -1.45 -16.27
N ASP A 103 -5.02 -2.54 -15.50
CA ASP A 103 -6.13 -3.50 -15.47
C ASP A 103 -7.15 -3.18 -14.37
N TYR A 104 -7.11 -1.98 -13.80
CA TYR A 104 -8.04 -1.57 -12.75
C TYR A 104 -9.47 -1.48 -13.26
N TYR A 105 -10.40 -2.09 -12.52
CA TYR A 105 -11.77 -2.34 -12.97
C TYR A 105 -12.58 -1.05 -13.19
N ASP A 106 -12.39 -0.05 -12.32
CA ASP A 106 -13.15 1.20 -12.34
C ASP A 106 -12.44 2.22 -13.23
N ARG A 107 -12.93 2.33 -14.47
CA ARG A 107 -12.35 3.21 -15.49
C ARG A 107 -12.44 4.69 -15.11
N GLU A 108 -13.50 5.12 -14.45
CA GLU A 108 -13.67 6.53 -14.05
C GLU A 108 -12.61 6.91 -13.02
N LYS A 109 -12.45 6.09 -11.97
CA LYS A 109 -11.40 6.30 -10.97
C LYS A 109 -10.00 6.20 -11.56
N LEU A 110 -9.79 5.30 -12.52
CA LEU A 110 -8.50 5.16 -13.20
C LEU A 110 -8.14 6.41 -14.02
N VAL A 111 -9.12 6.99 -14.72
CA VAL A 111 -8.93 8.23 -15.47
C VAL A 111 -8.62 9.39 -14.51
N ASP A 112 -9.33 9.49 -13.39
CA ASP A 112 -9.06 10.54 -12.40
C ASP A 112 -7.69 10.38 -11.74
N PHE A 113 -7.24 9.15 -11.49
CA PHE A 113 -5.88 8.85 -11.11
C PHE A 113 -4.87 9.39 -12.15
N TYR A 114 -5.07 9.13 -13.44
CA TYR A 114 -4.17 9.66 -14.47
C TYR A 114 -4.18 11.19 -14.56
N LYS A 115 -5.33 11.86 -14.37
CA LYS A 115 -5.39 13.32 -14.27
C LYS A 115 -4.60 13.85 -13.08
N LYS A 116 -4.71 13.21 -11.91
CA LYS A 116 -3.89 13.56 -10.73
C LYS A 116 -2.40 13.49 -11.06
N LEU A 117 -1.96 12.39 -11.68
CA LEU A 117 -0.56 12.22 -12.07
C LEU A 117 -0.12 13.23 -13.14
N TYR A 118 -0.98 13.57 -14.09
CA TYR A 118 -0.67 14.53 -15.16
C TYR A 118 -0.25 15.88 -14.57
N ASN A 119 -1.02 16.37 -13.60
CA ASN A 119 -0.75 17.65 -12.93
C ASN A 119 0.54 17.66 -12.10
N LEU A 120 1.01 16.48 -11.67
CA LEU A 120 2.25 16.32 -10.89
C LEU A 120 3.47 16.04 -11.77
N SER A 121 3.29 15.85 -13.07
CA SER A 121 4.33 15.33 -13.96
C SER A 121 5.04 16.43 -14.75
N PRO A 122 6.35 16.28 -15.00
CA PRO A 122 7.04 17.06 -16.02
C PRO A 122 6.51 16.75 -17.44
N GLU A 123 6.73 17.68 -18.37
CA GLU A 123 6.20 17.61 -19.75
C GLU A 123 6.51 16.30 -20.46
N ASN A 124 7.71 15.73 -20.23
CA ASN A 124 8.15 14.49 -20.86
C ASN A 124 7.27 13.27 -20.46
N ILE A 125 6.65 13.28 -19.29
CA ILE A 125 5.75 12.22 -18.82
C ILE A 125 4.29 12.56 -19.13
N GLN A 126 3.90 13.84 -19.12
CA GLN A 126 2.55 14.30 -19.42
C GLN A 126 2.01 13.77 -20.75
N LYS A 127 2.85 13.70 -21.79
CA LYS A 127 2.44 13.14 -23.09
C LYS A 127 1.92 11.69 -22.99
N ASN A 128 2.55 10.86 -22.16
CA ASN A 128 2.13 9.47 -21.96
C ASN A 128 0.81 9.40 -21.18
N LEU A 129 0.61 10.32 -20.23
CA LEU A 129 -0.61 10.40 -19.43
C LEU A 129 -1.79 10.94 -20.23
N ALA A 130 -1.59 11.92 -21.12
CA ALA A 130 -2.63 12.44 -22.00
C ALA A 130 -3.27 11.33 -22.86
N LEU A 131 -2.46 10.40 -23.37
CA LEU A 131 -2.94 9.22 -24.11
C LEU A 131 -3.79 8.28 -23.26
N LYS A 132 -3.54 8.22 -21.94
CA LYS A 132 -4.30 7.37 -21.00
C LYS A 132 -5.59 8.03 -20.53
N ILE A 133 -5.63 9.36 -20.45
CA ILE A 133 -6.82 10.14 -20.08
C ILE A 133 -7.84 10.16 -21.22
N GLY A 134 -7.38 10.22 -22.48
CA GLY A 134 -8.25 10.27 -23.66
C GLY A 134 -8.79 8.92 -24.14
N LYS A 135 -8.53 7.82 -23.43
CA LYS A 135 -8.95 6.45 -23.77
C LYS A 135 -10.10 5.96 -22.88
#